data_AF-A0A7S3T2J9-F1
#
_entry.id   AF-A0A7S3T2J9-F1
#
_cell.length_a   1.000
_cell.length_b   1.000
_cell.length_c   1.000
_cell.angle_alpha   90.00
_cell.angle_beta   90.00
_cell.angle_gamma   90.00
#
_symmetry.space_group_name_H-M   'P 1'
#
loop_
_entity.id
_entity.type
_entity.pdbx_description
1 polymer ?
#
loop_
_entity_poly.entity_id
_entity_poly.type
_entity_poly.pdbx_seq_one_letter_code
_entity_poly.pdbx_strand_id
1 'polypeptide(L)'
;TKPRAPPSSADPQQLVKSELGVEVRIEREEDVLHLKQLPSFDGALRPPEAELLLQYLTVPYLRVPLLLRFFSQPSHVHALGSAKLQAALDATLFEPGQWQLERSKELPKCVPAPSRAHLATPAGILFNELTKSPAAVTESVLRMVELAIELDSGRYSTESTNCSAILYVLRMAVRVEGFIRSVLAANPPDGAPPTVEPARGLQLDLAALGKLRRCSVALRRMLRRELHALLEQWNNVALREREMSAACTLFAHLAFVYKHIEEDEIDYQALSTLLCAQVFLGNNHTFDAEPDLASKGTKRSFKEEAVSDAALGMPQTELFEIFARHRCKLLRALEANPKQRNEAMEAVVRTVTCTGPRVLSSSRAANELEPRSWQQHAGFRGLGRYLPDTTALEAATSEALTPLADDAHFE
;
A
#
# COMPACT_ATOMS: atom_id res chain seq x y z
N THR A 1 -35.55 -4.13 7.25
CA THR A 1 -34.67 -2.94 7.18
C THR A 1 -33.47 -3.28 6.33
N LYS A 2 -33.18 -2.53 5.26
CA LYS A 2 -31.95 -2.77 4.48
C LYS A 2 -30.74 -2.49 5.39
N PRO A 3 -29.73 -3.37 5.43
CA PRO A 3 -28.54 -3.13 6.23
C PRO A 3 -27.85 -1.83 5.78
N ARG A 4 -27.28 -1.09 6.73
CA ARG A 4 -26.57 0.18 6.45
C ARG A 4 -25.27 -0.02 5.66
N ALA A 5 -24.67 -1.19 5.76
CA ALA A 5 -23.46 -1.58 5.03
C ALA A 5 -23.81 -2.60 3.95
N PRO A 6 -23.07 -2.61 2.82
CA PRO A 6 -23.17 -3.70 1.86
C PRO A 6 -22.77 -5.03 2.53
N PRO A 7 -23.28 -6.15 2.01
CA PRO A 7 -22.85 -7.48 2.46
C PRO A 7 -21.34 -7.67 2.24
N SER A 8 -20.70 -8.44 3.12
CA SER A 8 -19.27 -8.70 3.09
C SER A 8 -18.84 -9.44 1.81
N SER A 9 -17.70 -9.06 1.23
CA SER A 9 -17.07 -9.81 0.14
C SER A 9 -16.44 -11.13 0.61
N ALA A 10 -16.34 -11.37 1.92
CA ALA A 10 -15.95 -12.65 2.49
C ALA A 10 -17.17 -13.58 2.76
N ASP A 11 -18.38 -13.17 2.38
CA ASP A 11 -19.57 -14.02 2.43
C ASP A 11 -19.65 -14.87 1.14
N PRO A 12 -19.51 -16.21 1.21
CA PRO A 12 -19.54 -17.07 0.03
C PRO A 12 -20.88 -17.00 -0.72
N GLN A 13 -21.99 -16.81 -0.01
CA GLN A 13 -23.29 -16.64 -0.66
C GLN A 13 -23.31 -15.37 -1.52
N GLN A 14 -22.70 -14.30 -1.01
CA GLN A 14 -22.68 -13.04 -1.73
C GLN A 14 -21.73 -13.08 -2.93
N LEU A 15 -20.58 -13.74 -2.79
CA LEU A 15 -19.67 -13.95 -3.92
C LEU A 15 -20.33 -14.74 -5.05
N VAL A 16 -21.02 -15.84 -4.73
CA VAL A 16 -21.74 -16.64 -5.74
C VAL A 16 -22.83 -15.81 -6.41
N LYS A 17 -23.59 -15.03 -5.63
CA LYS A 17 -24.62 -14.14 -6.17
C LYS A 17 -24.05 -13.08 -7.11
N SER A 18 -22.92 -12.46 -6.75
CA SER A 18 -22.28 -11.45 -7.61
C SER A 18 -21.71 -12.04 -8.91
N GLU A 19 -21.21 -13.28 -8.86
CA GLU A 19 -20.56 -13.92 -10.00
C GLU A 19 -21.53 -14.59 -10.97
N LEU A 20 -22.54 -15.27 -10.44
CA LEU A 20 -23.45 -16.10 -11.24
C LEU A 20 -24.82 -15.45 -11.41
N GLY A 21 -25.14 -14.40 -10.65
CA GLY A 21 -26.48 -13.81 -10.64
C GLY A 21 -27.54 -14.71 -10.01
N VAL A 22 -27.13 -15.80 -9.34
CA VAL A 22 -28.02 -16.79 -8.72
C VAL A 22 -28.06 -16.59 -7.22
N GLU A 23 -29.27 -16.53 -6.65
CA GLU A 23 -29.43 -16.59 -5.19
C GLU A 23 -29.32 -18.04 -4.72
N VAL A 24 -28.32 -18.28 -3.87
CA VAL A 24 -28.09 -19.56 -3.20
C VAL A 24 -28.09 -19.35 -1.69
N ARG A 25 -28.27 -20.41 -0.91
CA ARG A 25 -28.10 -20.39 0.54
C ARG A 25 -26.86 -21.23 0.86
N ILE A 26 -25.86 -20.62 1.49
CA ILE A 26 -24.63 -21.29 1.90
C ILE A 26 -24.41 -21.02 3.38
N GLU A 27 -24.53 -22.05 4.22
CA GLU A 27 -24.26 -21.98 5.66
C GLU A 27 -23.06 -22.82 6.07
N ARG A 28 -22.81 -23.92 5.34
CA ARG A 28 -21.77 -24.91 5.62
C ARG A 28 -21.05 -25.33 4.34
N GLU A 29 -19.94 -26.02 4.52
CA GLU A 29 -19.14 -26.61 3.44
C GLU A 29 -19.98 -27.50 2.51
N GLU A 30 -20.88 -28.30 3.08
CA GLU A 30 -21.74 -29.24 2.36
C GLU A 30 -22.67 -28.52 1.36
N ASP A 31 -23.10 -27.30 1.67
CA ASP A 31 -23.92 -26.48 0.75
C ASP A 31 -23.12 -26.08 -0.51
N VAL A 32 -21.80 -25.88 -0.36
CA VAL A 32 -20.90 -25.55 -1.48
C VAL A 32 -20.78 -26.74 -2.44
N LEU A 33 -20.69 -27.97 -1.91
CA LEU A 33 -20.62 -29.21 -2.70
C LEU A 33 -21.87 -29.44 -3.57
N HIS A 34 -23.02 -28.88 -3.16
CA HIS A 34 -24.28 -29.00 -3.89
C HIS A 34 -24.54 -27.87 -4.88
N LEU A 35 -23.59 -26.95 -5.06
CA LEU A 35 -23.69 -25.91 -6.08
C LEU A 35 -23.64 -26.52 -7.48
N LYS A 36 -24.66 -26.22 -8.30
CA LYS A 36 -24.74 -26.69 -9.69
C LYS A 36 -23.67 -26.06 -10.58
N GLN A 37 -23.24 -24.85 -10.25
CA GLN A 37 -22.26 -24.08 -10.99
C GLN A 37 -21.37 -23.34 -9.99
N LEU A 38 -20.07 -23.33 -10.27
CA LEU A 38 -19.07 -22.64 -9.47
C LEU A 38 -18.60 -21.38 -10.21
N PRO A 39 -18.33 -20.28 -9.47
CA PRO A 39 -17.77 -19.08 -10.07
C PRO A 39 -16.36 -19.33 -10.60
N SER A 40 -16.02 -18.75 -11.75
CA SER A 40 -14.68 -18.83 -12.32
C SER A 40 -13.82 -17.60 -12.06
N PHE A 41 -14.39 -16.51 -11.52
CA PHE A 41 -13.70 -15.24 -11.27
C PHE A 41 -12.98 -14.72 -12.50
N ASP A 42 -13.72 -14.62 -13.62
CA ASP A 42 -13.19 -14.21 -14.92
C ASP A 42 -12.09 -15.17 -15.44
N GLY A 43 -12.20 -16.45 -15.09
CA GLY A 43 -11.25 -17.50 -15.46
C GLY A 43 -10.00 -17.56 -14.57
N ALA A 44 -9.93 -16.76 -13.49
CA ALA A 44 -8.80 -16.74 -12.58
C ALA A 44 -8.67 -18.03 -11.74
N LEU A 45 -9.77 -18.75 -11.49
CA LEU A 45 -9.77 -20.03 -10.76
C LEU A 45 -10.45 -21.14 -11.54
N ARG A 46 -9.89 -22.34 -11.43
CA ARG A 46 -10.52 -23.59 -11.91
C ARG A 46 -11.65 -24.00 -10.97
N PRO A 47 -12.64 -24.79 -11.43
CA PRO A 47 -13.76 -25.19 -10.59
C PRO A 47 -13.36 -25.79 -9.22
N PRO A 48 -12.38 -26.73 -9.11
CA PRO A 48 -11.98 -27.27 -7.80
C PRO A 48 -11.37 -26.22 -6.87
N GLU A 49 -10.70 -25.20 -7.43
CA GLU A 49 -10.09 -24.11 -6.67
C GLU A 49 -11.15 -23.13 -6.17
N ALA A 50 -12.14 -22.82 -7.00
CA ALA A 50 -13.28 -22.00 -6.63
C ALA A 50 -14.13 -22.67 -5.54
N GLU A 51 -14.38 -23.98 -5.66
CA GLU A 51 -15.06 -24.77 -4.63
C GLU A 51 -14.32 -24.68 -3.29
N LEU A 52 -13.01 -24.96 -3.30
CA LEU A 52 -12.18 -24.94 -2.10
C LEU A 52 -12.15 -23.55 -1.44
N LEU A 53 -12.04 -22.48 -2.24
CA LEU A 53 -12.09 -21.11 -1.75
C LEU A 53 -13.43 -20.80 -1.06
N LEU A 54 -14.55 -21.19 -1.68
CA LEU A 54 -15.89 -21.00 -1.10
C LEU A 54 -16.04 -21.79 0.20
N GLN A 55 -15.55 -23.03 0.25
CA GLN A 55 -15.52 -23.84 1.48
C GLN A 55 -14.74 -23.16 2.59
N TYR A 56 -13.54 -22.63 2.31
CA TYR A 56 -12.74 -21.91 3.31
C TYR A 56 -13.45 -20.68 3.90
N LEU A 57 -14.23 -19.97 3.08
CA LEU A 57 -15.02 -18.82 3.53
C LEU A 57 -16.16 -19.21 4.49
N THR A 58 -16.64 -20.46 4.45
CA THR A 58 -17.67 -20.95 5.38
C THR A 58 -17.15 -21.15 6.82
N VAL A 59 -15.82 -21.13 7.03
CA VAL A 59 -15.18 -21.43 8.33
C VAL A 59 -14.62 -20.15 8.99
N PRO A 60 -15.38 -19.44 9.85
CA PRO A 60 -15.08 -18.05 10.20
C PRO A 60 -13.75 -17.81 10.92
N TYR A 61 -13.23 -18.81 11.65
CA TYR A 61 -11.99 -18.67 12.43
C TYR A 61 -10.76 -19.11 11.61
N LEU A 62 -10.88 -20.19 10.83
CA LEU A 62 -9.77 -20.72 10.02
C LEU A 62 -9.66 -20.04 8.65
N ARG A 63 -10.62 -19.21 8.24
CA ARG A 63 -10.63 -18.56 6.93
C ARG A 63 -9.35 -17.78 6.61
N VAL A 64 -8.79 -17.05 7.59
CA VAL A 64 -7.59 -16.22 7.38
C VAL A 64 -6.38 -17.09 7.03
N PRO A 65 -5.94 -18.05 7.87
CA PRO A 65 -4.81 -18.88 7.52
C PRO A 65 -5.06 -19.78 6.30
N LEU A 66 -6.29 -20.24 6.08
CA LEU A 66 -6.62 -21.07 4.92
C LEU A 66 -6.52 -20.30 3.60
N LEU A 67 -7.09 -19.10 3.51
CA LEU A 67 -7.00 -18.28 2.30
C LEU A 67 -5.60 -17.73 2.05
N LEU A 68 -4.90 -17.30 3.10
CA LEU A 68 -3.50 -16.88 2.96
C LEU A 68 -2.63 -18.02 2.42
N ARG A 69 -2.83 -19.23 2.94
CA ARG A 69 -2.12 -20.42 2.44
C ARG A 69 -2.52 -20.77 1.01
N PHE A 70 -3.80 -20.60 0.65
CA PHE A 70 -4.31 -20.85 -0.69
C PHE A 70 -3.62 -19.95 -1.72
N PHE A 71 -3.56 -18.64 -1.47
CA PHE A 71 -2.94 -17.68 -2.38
C PHE A 71 -1.41 -17.63 -2.31
N SER A 72 -0.80 -18.16 -1.23
CA SER A 72 0.65 -18.34 -1.15
C SER A 72 1.19 -19.53 -1.96
N GLN A 73 0.36 -20.15 -2.81
CA GLN A 73 0.78 -21.20 -3.74
C GLN A 73 1.17 -20.60 -5.10
N PRO A 74 2.24 -21.10 -5.75
CA PRO A 74 2.64 -20.61 -7.08
C PRO A 74 1.52 -20.66 -8.11
N SER A 75 0.63 -21.64 -8.01
CA SER A 75 -0.52 -21.81 -8.92
C SER A 75 -1.66 -20.83 -8.69
N HIS A 76 -1.70 -20.07 -7.59
CA HIS A 76 -2.87 -19.23 -7.26
C HIS A 76 -2.55 -17.74 -7.08
N VAL A 77 -1.28 -17.37 -6.87
CA VAL A 77 -0.89 -15.97 -6.66
C VAL A 77 -1.35 -15.04 -7.80
N HIS A 78 -1.33 -15.51 -9.04
CA HIS A 78 -1.75 -14.74 -10.22
C HIS A 78 -3.26 -14.48 -10.23
N ALA A 79 -4.06 -15.32 -9.57
CA ALA A 79 -5.50 -15.13 -9.45
C ALA A 79 -5.85 -13.87 -8.65
N LEU A 80 -4.93 -13.38 -7.81
CA LEU A 80 -5.04 -12.08 -7.15
C LEU A 80 -5.00 -10.89 -8.13
N GLY A 81 -4.88 -11.11 -9.44
CA GLY A 81 -5.17 -10.08 -10.44
C GLY A 81 -6.65 -9.73 -10.52
N SER A 82 -7.55 -10.61 -10.08
CA SER A 82 -9.00 -10.38 -10.05
C SER A 82 -9.42 -9.50 -8.87
N ALA A 83 -10.01 -8.33 -9.17
CA ALA A 83 -10.50 -7.40 -8.16
C ALA A 83 -11.49 -8.02 -7.16
N LYS A 84 -12.23 -9.05 -7.59
CA LYS A 84 -13.21 -9.73 -6.75
C LYS A 84 -12.53 -10.64 -5.70
N LEU A 85 -11.49 -11.36 -6.12
CA LEU A 85 -10.67 -12.16 -5.22
C LEU A 85 -9.85 -11.27 -4.27
N GLN A 86 -9.36 -10.13 -4.76
CA GLN A 86 -8.75 -9.09 -3.92
C GLN A 86 -9.73 -8.61 -2.83
N ALA A 87 -10.97 -8.28 -3.21
CA ALA A 87 -11.99 -7.84 -2.27
C ALA A 87 -12.38 -8.94 -1.26
N ALA A 88 -12.46 -10.20 -1.68
CA ALA A 88 -12.75 -11.33 -0.79
C ALA A 88 -11.64 -11.57 0.23
N LEU A 89 -10.37 -11.47 -0.19
CA LEU A 89 -9.22 -11.61 0.70
C LEU A 89 -9.10 -10.40 1.65
N ASP A 90 -9.29 -9.17 1.15
CA ASP A 90 -9.30 -7.97 1.99
C ASP A 90 -10.42 -8.04 3.05
N ALA A 91 -11.62 -8.45 2.66
CA ALA A 91 -12.73 -8.64 3.60
C ALA A 91 -12.42 -9.73 4.64
N THR A 92 -11.74 -10.81 4.23
CA THR A 92 -11.35 -11.88 5.15
C THR A 92 -10.34 -11.41 6.20
N LEU A 93 -9.33 -10.64 5.77
CA LEU A 93 -8.22 -10.17 6.61
C LEU A 93 -8.60 -8.97 7.48
N PHE A 94 -9.26 -7.97 6.90
CA PHE A 94 -9.36 -6.64 7.52
C PHE A 94 -10.74 -6.33 8.10
N GLU A 95 -11.77 -7.14 7.85
CA GLU A 95 -13.03 -6.98 8.58
C GLU A 95 -12.86 -7.37 10.06
N PRO A 96 -13.42 -6.57 10.99
CA PRO A 96 -13.24 -6.81 12.42
C PRO A 96 -13.93 -8.08 12.92
N GLY A 97 -14.94 -8.59 12.20
CA GLY A 97 -15.74 -9.74 12.62
C GLY A 97 -16.60 -9.43 13.85
N GLN A 98 -16.99 -10.48 14.59
CA GLN A 98 -17.80 -10.32 15.79
C GLN A 98 -16.96 -9.74 16.94
N TRP A 99 -17.39 -8.61 17.49
CA TRP A 99 -16.70 -7.97 18.62
C TRP A 99 -16.99 -8.69 19.93
N GLN A 100 -15.94 -8.95 20.71
CA GLN A 100 -16.05 -9.53 22.03
C GLN A 100 -16.24 -8.43 23.06
N LEU A 101 -17.45 -8.29 23.62
CA LEU A 101 -17.69 -7.32 24.70
C LEU A 101 -16.96 -7.73 25.99
N GLU A 102 -17.23 -8.95 26.46
CA GLU A 102 -16.74 -9.45 27.75
C GLU A 102 -15.23 -9.71 27.79
N ARG A 103 -14.60 -9.53 28.96
CA ARG A 103 -13.16 -9.81 29.12
C ARG A 103 -12.86 -11.31 29.12
N SER A 104 -13.69 -12.09 29.79
CA SER A 104 -13.61 -13.55 29.79
C SER A 104 -14.41 -14.13 28.64
N LYS A 105 -13.91 -15.21 28.04
CA LYS A 105 -14.61 -15.97 27.00
C LYS A 105 -14.96 -17.35 27.53
N GLU A 106 -16.22 -17.76 27.39
CA GLU A 106 -16.64 -19.13 27.69
C GLU A 106 -16.23 -20.07 26.55
N LEU A 107 -15.56 -21.15 26.90
CA LEU A 107 -15.18 -22.18 25.94
C LEU A 107 -16.40 -23.05 25.57
N PRO A 108 -16.55 -23.43 24.30
CA PRO A 108 -17.63 -24.32 23.89
C PRO A 108 -17.48 -25.69 24.57
N LYS A 109 -18.59 -26.25 25.06
CA LYS A 109 -18.62 -27.54 25.79
C LYS A 109 -18.96 -28.75 24.92
N CYS A 110 -19.46 -28.52 23.70
CA CYS A 110 -19.83 -29.58 22.75
C CYS A 110 -19.45 -29.18 21.32
N VAL A 111 -19.32 -30.18 20.46
CA VAL A 111 -19.07 -30.02 19.02
C VAL A 111 -20.22 -30.69 18.26
N PRO A 112 -20.94 -29.97 17.38
CA PRO A 112 -20.81 -28.53 17.10
C PRO A 112 -21.31 -27.66 18.27
N ALA A 113 -20.70 -26.48 18.45
CA ALA A 113 -21.12 -25.53 19.47
C ALA A 113 -22.50 -24.92 19.13
N PRO A 114 -23.37 -24.64 20.12
CA PRO A 114 -24.72 -24.13 19.88
C PRO A 114 -24.75 -22.69 19.35
N SER A 115 -23.68 -21.92 19.55
CA SER A 115 -23.53 -20.57 19.02
C SER A 115 -22.08 -20.28 18.64
N ARG A 116 -21.89 -19.30 17.74
CA ARG A 116 -20.57 -18.81 17.32
C ARG A 116 -20.03 -17.67 18.19
N ALA A 117 -20.69 -17.32 19.30
CA ALA A 117 -20.28 -16.21 20.17
C ALA A 117 -18.86 -16.39 20.74
N HIS A 118 -18.44 -17.64 20.95
CA HIS A 118 -17.09 -18.00 21.35
C HIS A 118 -16.02 -17.72 20.28
N LEU A 119 -16.38 -17.25 19.07
CA LEU A 119 -15.45 -16.83 18.01
C LEU A 119 -15.19 -15.32 18.01
N ALA A 120 -15.93 -14.54 18.82
CA ALA A 120 -15.77 -13.10 18.88
C ALA A 120 -14.34 -12.69 19.31
N THR A 121 -13.82 -11.56 18.82
CA THR A 121 -12.46 -11.09 19.14
C THR A 121 -12.49 -9.65 19.69
N PRO A 122 -11.53 -9.26 20.54
CA PRO A 122 -11.53 -7.93 21.14
C PRO A 122 -11.04 -6.83 20.19
N ALA A 123 -10.15 -7.17 19.26
CA ALA A 123 -9.45 -6.23 18.38
C ALA A 123 -9.60 -6.55 16.87
N GLY A 124 -10.19 -7.69 16.51
CA GLY A 124 -10.32 -8.16 15.13
C GLY A 124 -9.63 -9.50 14.89
N ILE A 125 -10.02 -10.17 13.80
CA ILE A 125 -9.59 -11.54 13.49
C ILE A 125 -8.09 -11.59 13.15
N LEU A 126 -7.57 -10.65 12.36
CA LEU A 126 -6.15 -10.64 12.01
C LEU A 126 -5.24 -10.44 13.22
N PHE A 127 -5.60 -9.56 14.16
CA PHE A 127 -4.85 -9.43 15.43
C PHE A 127 -4.92 -10.72 16.26
N ASN A 128 -6.08 -11.38 16.28
CA ASN A 128 -6.21 -12.66 16.94
C ASN A 128 -5.30 -13.73 16.32
N GLU A 129 -5.23 -13.81 14.98
CA GLU A 129 -4.31 -14.75 14.30
C GLU A 129 -2.84 -14.40 14.54
N LEU A 130 -2.45 -13.12 14.46
CA LEU A 130 -1.07 -12.69 14.75
C LEU A 130 -0.64 -12.98 16.19
N THR A 131 -1.57 -12.98 17.14
CA THR A 131 -1.28 -13.22 18.56
C THR A 131 -1.34 -14.70 18.95
N LYS A 132 -2.20 -15.49 18.30
CA LYS A 132 -2.42 -16.92 18.64
C LYS A 132 -1.68 -17.89 17.72
N SER A 133 -1.54 -17.56 16.44
CA SER A 133 -0.91 -18.41 15.42
C SER A 133 -0.16 -17.57 14.37
N PRO A 134 0.87 -16.79 14.77
CA PRO A 134 1.53 -15.86 13.87
C PRO A 134 2.14 -16.51 12.63
N ALA A 135 2.66 -17.74 12.76
CA ALA A 135 3.37 -18.43 11.69
C ALA A 135 2.52 -18.56 10.41
N ALA A 136 1.26 -18.96 10.55
CA ALA A 136 0.36 -19.17 9.42
C ALA A 136 0.12 -17.88 8.61
N VAL A 137 0.09 -16.73 9.28
CA VAL A 137 -0.04 -15.43 8.62
C VAL A 137 1.30 -14.99 8.05
N THR A 138 2.36 -15.00 8.87
CA THR A 138 3.66 -14.44 8.49
C THR A 138 4.33 -15.19 7.36
N GLU A 139 4.26 -16.53 7.35
CA GLU A 139 4.90 -17.35 6.32
C GLU A 139 4.17 -17.20 4.98
N SER A 140 2.84 -17.22 4.99
CA SER A 140 2.05 -17.02 3.78
C SER A 140 2.19 -15.63 3.19
N VAL A 141 2.22 -14.57 4.02
CA VAL A 141 2.41 -13.19 3.54
C VAL A 141 3.80 -13.03 2.91
N LEU A 142 4.86 -13.52 3.56
CA LEU A 142 6.20 -13.48 2.97
C LEU A 142 6.25 -14.25 1.65
N ARG A 143 5.68 -15.46 1.61
CA ARG A 143 5.66 -16.28 0.39
C ARG A 143 4.86 -15.64 -0.74
N MET A 144 3.74 -14.98 -0.46
CA MET A 144 2.99 -14.24 -1.49
C MET A 144 3.81 -13.08 -2.05
N VAL A 145 4.56 -12.35 -1.22
CA VAL A 145 5.42 -11.26 -1.70
C VAL A 145 6.56 -11.82 -2.56
N GLU A 146 7.17 -12.94 -2.19
CA GLU A 146 8.18 -13.62 -3.02
C GLU A 146 7.60 -13.99 -4.39
N LEU A 147 6.45 -14.67 -4.37
CA LEU A 147 5.74 -15.07 -5.58
C LEU A 147 5.32 -13.88 -6.45
N ALA A 148 4.90 -12.76 -5.85
CA ALA A 148 4.59 -11.55 -6.60
C ALA A 148 5.83 -11.00 -7.30
N ILE A 149 7.00 -11.00 -6.65
CA ILE A 149 8.26 -10.58 -7.30
C ILE A 149 8.59 -11.51 -8.49
N GLU A 150 8.34 -12.82 -8.36
CA GLU A 150 8.53 -13.79 -9.44
C GLU A 150 7.61 -13.56 -10.66
N LEU A 151 6.47 -12.87 -10.49
CA LEU A 151 5.53 -12.54 -11.59
C LEU A 151 5.99 -11.36 -12.46
N ASP A 152 7.09 -10.69 -12.12
CA ASP A 152 7.57 -9.51 -12.84
C ASP A 152 7.91 -9.81 -14.30
N SER A 153 7.29 -9.05 -15.21
CA SER A 153 7.60 -9.08 -16.64
C SER A 153 8.56 -7.96 -17.08
N GLY A 154 8.95 -7.06 -16.16
CA GLY A 154 9.83 -5.92 -16.39
C GLY A 154 9.15 -4.66 -16.91
N ARG A 155 7.83 -4.69 -17.20
CA ARG A 155 7.04 -3.52 -17.59
C ARG A 155 5.64 -3.58 -16.99
N TYR A 156 5.16 -2.43 -16.51
CA TYR A 156 3.79 -2.28 -16.05
C TYR A 156 2.80 -2.18 -17.22
N SER A 157 1.68 -2.92 -17.11
CA SER A 157 0.52 -2.79 -17.98
C SER A 157 -0.74 -2.87 -17.13
N THR A 158 -1.71 -2.00 -17.40
CA THR A 158 -3.02 -1.96 -16.73
C THR A 158 -3.87 -3.19 -17.03
N GLU A 159 -3.68 -3.80 -18.21
CA GLU A 159 -4.41 -5.01 -18.64
C GLU A 159 -3.81 -6.31 -18.07
N SER A 160 -2.60 -6.23 -17.52
CA SER A 160 -1.89 -7.40 -16.99
C SER A 160 -2.43 -7.81 -15.62
N THR A 161 -3.03 -9.00 -15.55
CA THR A 161 -3.45 -9.62 -14.28
C THR A 161 -2.27 -9.82 -13.32
N ASN A 162 -1.07 -10.12 -13.83
CA ASN A 162 0.14 -10.24 -13.03
C ASN A 162 0.53 -8.89 -12.41
N CYS A 163 0.49 -7.79 -13.17
CA CYS A 163 0.76 -6.46 -12.61
C CYS A 163 -0.29 -6.08 -11.54
N SER A 164 -1.57 -6.39 -11.79
CA SER A 164 -2.64 -6.20 -10.79
C SER A 164 -2.39 -7.02 -9.52
N ALA A 165 -1.99 -8.29 -9.66
CA ALA A 165 -1.65 -9.16 -8.54
C ALA A 165 -0.46 -8.62 -7.73
N ILE A 166 0.61 -8.17 -8.39
CA ILE A 166 1.79 -7.59 -7.74
C ILE A 166 1.42 -6.36 -6.92
N LEU A 167 0.70 -5.42 -7.51
CA LEU A 167 0.27 -4.21 -6.83
C LEU A 167 -0.67 -4.52 -5.66
N TYR A 168 -1.56 -5.49 -5.81
CA TYR A 168 -2.43 -5.93 -4.71
C TYR A 168 -1.67 -6.57 -3.57
N VAL A 169 -0.77 -7.53 -3.84
CA VAL A 169 0.05 -8.20 -2.83
C VAL A 169 0.89 -7.17 -2.07
N LEU A 170 1.45 -6.17 -2.77
CA LEU A 170 2.15 -5.05 -2.13
C LEU A 170 1.22 -4.30 -1.15
N ARG A 171 0.02 -3.90 -1.58
CA ARG A 171 -0.93 -3.18 -0.71
C ARG A 171 -1.32 -4.02 0.50
N MET A 172 -1.66 -5.28 0.30
CA MET A 172 -2.01 -6.21 1.37
C MET A 172 -0.84 -6.38 2.35
N ALA A 173 0.38 -6.57 1.86
CA ALA A 173 1.57 -6.75 2.68
C ALA A 173 1.89 -5.51 3.52
N VAL A 174 1.81 -4.32 2.95
CA VAL A 174 1.96 -3.05 3.68
C VAL A 174 0.92 -2.93 4.80
N ARG A 175 -0.36 -3.24 4.52
CA ARG A 175 -1.42 -3.21 5.54
C ARG A 175 -1.14 -4.20 6.66
N VAL A 176 -0.76 -5.45 6.33
CA VAL A 176 -0.37 -6.45 7.34
C VAL A 176 0.84 -5.98 8.15
N GLU A 177 1.83 -5.30 7.55
CA GLU A 177 2.95 -4.69 8.29
C GLU A 177 2.44 -3.73 9.37
N GLY A 178 1.41 -2.92 9.07
CA GLY A 178 0.77 -2.03 10.05
C GLY A 178 0.18 -2.77 11.26
N PHE A 179 -0.48 -3.91 11.04
CA PHE A 179 -0.98 -4.77 12.12
C PHE A 179 0.17 -5.37 12.93
N ILE A 180 1.21 -5.89 12.27
CA ILE A 180 2.40 -6.43 12.94
C ILE A 180 3.07 -5.35 13.80
N ARG A 181 3.25 -4.13 13.26
CA ARG A 181 3.82 -2.99 14.00
C ARG A 181 3.00 -2.64 15.24
N SER A 182 1.67 -2.63 15.12
CA SER A 182 0.77 -2.35 16.26
C SER A 182 0.91 -3.40 17.36
N VAL A 183 1.05 -4.67 16.97
CA VAL A 183 1.31 -5.77 17.91
C VAL A 183 2.70 -5.64 18.55
N LEU A 184 3.73 -5.31 17.79
CA LEU A 184 5.09 -5.11 18.32
C LEU A 184 5.16 -3.90 19.28
N ALA A 185 4.45 -2.81 18.98
CA ALA A 185 4.35 -1.65 19.86
C ALA A 185 3.65 -1.96 21.19
N ALA A 186 2.67 -2.87 21.17
CA ALA A 186 2.01 -3.37 22.37
C ALA A 186 2.89 -4.30 23.23
N ASN A 187 4.02 -4.78 22.70
CA ASN A 187 4.95 -5.70 23.36
C ASN A 187 6.40 -5.19 23.23
N PRO A 188 6.73 -4.05 23.87
CA PRO A 188 8.04 -3.42 23.78
C PRO A 188 9.16 -4.36 24.30
N PRO A 189 10.39 -4.21 23.80
CA PRO A 189 11.54 -4.92 24.35
C PRO A 189 11.77 -4.56 25.83
N ASP A 190 12.38 -5.50 26.56
CA ASP A 190 12.95 -5.29 27.90
C ASP A 190 11.96 -4.94 29.02
N GLY A 191 10.68 -5.25 28.85
CA GLY A 191 9.66 -5.00 29.89
C GLY A 191 9.45 -3.52 30.18
N ALA A 192 9.95 -2.63 29.31
CA ALA A 192 9.63 -1.22 29.38
C ALA A 192 8.10 -1.06 29.36
N PRO A 193 7.51 -0.26 30.26
CA PRO A 193 6.07 -0.05 30.22
C PRO A 193 5.72 0.56 28.86
N PRO A 194 4.70 0.03 28.18
CA PRO A 194 4.26 0.62 26.92
C PRO A 194 3.82 2.06 27.19
N THR A 195 4.17 2.99 26.29
CA THR A 195 3.85 4.42 26.43
C THR A 195 2.34 4.67 26.53
N VAL A 196 1.54 3.74 26.00
CA VAL A 196 0.07 3.71 26.06
C VAL A 196 -0.35 2.28 26.45
N GLU A 197 -1.40 2.15 27.27
CA GLU A 197 -1.95 0.83 27.59
C GLU A 197 -2.35 0.10 26.28
N PRO A 198 -1.82 -1.12 26.05
CA PRO A 198 -2.07 -1.84 24.82
C PRO A 198 -3.54 -2.28 24.77
N ALA A 199 -4.12 -2.23 23.56
CA ALA A 199 -5.46 -2.75 23.34
C ALA A 199 -5.57 -4.21 23.81
N ARG A 200 -6.74 -4.57 24.36
CA ARG A 200 -7.01 -5.91 24.87
C ARG A 200 -6.78 -6.96 23.78
N GLY A 201 -6.01 -7.99 24.10
CA GLY A 201 -5.79 -9.14 23.22
C GLY A 201 -4.61 -9.00 22.26
N LEU A 202 -3.76 -7.98 22.44
CA LEU A 202 -2.53 -7.80 21.67
C LEU A 202 -1.27 -8.31 22.38
N GLN A 203 -1.39 -8.92 23.56
CA GLN A 203 -0.25 -9.46 24.32
C GLN A 203 0.22 -10.80 23.75
N LEU A 204 1.54 -10.98 23.62
CA LEU A 204 2.15 -12.22 23.09
C LEU A 204 3.17 -12.80 24.06
N ASP A 205 3.43 -14.10 23.90
CA ASP A 205 4.60 -14.73 24.48
C ASP A 205 5.89 -14.35 23.71
N LEU A 206 7.05 -14.59 24.34
CA LEU A 206 8.36 -14.24 23.77
C LEU A 206 8.67 -14.98 22.46
N ALA A 207 8.19 -16.22 22.29
CA ALA A 207 8.46 -17.03 21.11
C ALA A 207 7.72 -16.48 19.88
N ALA A 208 6.44 -16.15 20.04
CA ALA A 208 5.60 -15.53 19.04
C ALA A 208 6.09 -14.11 18.71
N LEU A 209 6.52 -13.34 19.71
CA LEU A 209 7.13 -12.03 19.51
C LEU A 209 8.40 -12.11 18.63
N GLY A 210 9.26 -13.09 18.88
CA GLY A 210 10.45 -13.34 18.06
C GLY A 210 10.12 -13.65 16.59
N LYS A 211 9.02 -14.39 16.34
CA LYS A 211 8.53 -14.67 14.98
C LYS A 211 8.06 -13.39 14.28
N LEU A 212 7.26 -12.56 14.96
CA LEU A 212 6.77 -11.30 14.39
C LEU A 212 7.89 -10.31 14.10
N ARG A 213 8.92 -10.21 14.96
CA ARG A 213 10.09 -9.36 14.70
C ARG A 213 10.85 -9.79 13.45
N ARG A 214 11.10 -11.10 13.28
CA ARG A 214 11.75 -11.63 12.06
C ARG A 214 10.92 -11.36 10.81
N CYS A 215 9.61 -11.58 10.89
CA CYS A 215 8.70 -11.27 9.78
C CYS A 215 8.72 -9.77 9.46
N SER A 216 8.65 -8.88 10.45
CA SER A 216 8.70 -7.43 10.24
C SER A 216 9.98 -7.00 9.52
N VAL A 217 11.14 -7.56 9.88
CA VAL A 217 12.41 -7.25 9.20
C VAL A 217 12.40 -7.77 7.77
N ALA A 218 11.97 -9.02 7.56
CA ALA A 218 11.90 -9.62 6.23
C ALA A 218 10.93 -8.86 5.30
N LEU A 219 9.75 -8.52 5.80
CA LEU A 219 8.72 -7.82 5.05
C LEU A 219 9.18 -6.41 4.66
N ARG A 220 9.82 -5.66 5.59
CA ARG A 220 10.42 -4.36 5.27
C ARG A 220 11.49 -4.46 4.19
N ARG A 221 12.36 -5.48 4.25
CA ARG A 221 13.38 -5.71 3.21
C ARG A 221 12.73 -5.94 1.85
N MET A 222 11.74 -6.83 1.77
CA MET A 222 11.10 -7.17 0.50
C MET A 222 10.29 -6.00 -0.06
N LEU A 223 9.52 -5.30 0.78
CA LEU A 223 8.73 -4.12 0.36
C LEU A 223 9.62 -2.95 -0.07
N ARG A 224 10.61 -2.57 0.75
CA ARG A 224 11.41 -1.34 0.56
C ARG A 224 12.63 -1.53 -0.34
N ARG A 225 13.01 -2.75 -0.69
CA ARG A 225 14.13 -3.03 -1.60
C ARG A 225 13.66 -3.70 -2.87
N GLU A 226 13.10 -4.90 -2.76
CA GLU A 226 12.81 -5.75 -3.93
C GLU A 226 11.60 -5.20 -4.70
N LEU A 227 10.44 -5.07 -4.06
CA LEU A 227 9.25 -4.51 -4.70
C LEU A 227 9.40 -3.03 -5.05
N HIS A 228 10.04 -2.24 -4.18
CA HIS A 228 10.33 -0.84 -4.49
C HIS A 228 11.16 -0.70 -5.77
N ALA A 229 12.25 -1.47 -5.92
CA ALA A 229 13.08 -1.43 -7.12
C ALA A 229 12.31 -1.86 -8.38
N LEU A 230 11.48 -2.90 -8.27
CA LEU A 230 10.60 -3.37 -9.34
C LEU A 230 9.64 -2.25 -9.79
N LEU A 231 8.92 -1.63 -8.85
CA LEU A 231 8.01 -0.52 -9.15
C LEU A 231 8.74 0.69 -9.73
N GLU A 232 9.94 0.99 -9.23
CA GLU A 232 10.77 2.08 -9.73
C GLU A 232 11.18 1.84 -11.19
N GLN A 233 11.56 0.60 -11.54
CA GLN A 233 11.88 0.22 -12.91
C GLN A 233 10.67 0.39 -13.83
N TRP A 234 9.50 -0.11 -13.42
CA TRP A 234 8.26 0.09 -14.16
C TRP A 234 7.94 1.57 -14.34
N ASN A 235 8.14 2.38 -13.30
CA ASN A 235 7.84 3.81 -13.33
C ASN A 235 8.78 4.56 -14.27
N ASN A 236 10.06 4.20 -14.30
CA ASN A 236 11.03 4.76 -15.23
C ASN A 236 10.64 4.48 -16.69
N VAL A 237 10.13 3.28 -16.98
CA VAL A 237 9.60 2.94 -18.31
C VAL A 237 8.37 3.78 -18.63
N ALA A 238 7.41 3.88 -17.70
CA ALA A 238 6.19 4.67 -17.87
C ALA A 238 6.48 6.17 -18.11
N LEU A 239 7.43 6.75 -17.35
CA LEU A 239 7.87 8.14 -17.54
C LEU A 239 8.53 8.36 -18.90
N ARG A 240 9.40 7.43 -19.33
CA ARG A 240 10.06 7.50 -20.64
C ARG A 240 9.06 7.42 -21.79
N GLU A 241 8.05 6.58 -21.66
CA GLU A 241 6.99 6.37 -22.65
C GLU A 241 5.85 7.38 -22.54
N ARG A 242 5.92 8.28 -21.53
CA ARG A 242 4.93 9.31 -21.22
C ARG A 242 3.53 8.76 -20.90
N GLU A 243 3.47 7.56 -20.34
CA GLU A 243 2.23 6.92 -19.89
C GLU A 243 1.82 7.49 -18.52
N MET A 244 1.19 8.67 -18.51
CA MET A 244 0.92 9.43 -17.28
C MET A 244 0.01 8.70 -16.30
N SER A 245 -1.03 8.00 -16.79
CA SER A 245 -1.92 7.23 -15.92
C SER A 245 -1.17 6.10 -15.22
N ALA A 246 -0.31 5.38 -15.95
CA ALA A 246 0.53 4.33 -15.39
C ALA A 246 1.52 4.90 -14.36
N ALA A 247 2.18 6.01 -14.68
CA ALA A 247 3.10 6.68 -13.77
C ALA A 247 2.39 7.13 -12.47
N CYS A 248 1.17 7.67 -12.56
CA CYS A 248 0.37 8.00 -11.38
C CYS A 248 0.10 6.77 -10.51
N THR A 249 -0.37 5.67 -11.11
CA THR A 249 -0.60 4.43 -10.36
C THR A 249 0.69 3.95 -9.69
N LEU A 250 1.82 3.96 -10.38
CA LEU A 250 3.10 3.50 -9.84
C LEU A 250 3.62 4.41 -8.72
N PHE A 251 3.53 5.74 -8.87
CA PHE A 251 3.89 6.68 -7.80
C PHE A 251 3.00 6.51 -6.56
N ALA A 252 1.70 6.26 -6.72
CA ALA A 252 0.81 6.00 -5.60
C ALA A 252 1.25 4.74 -4.81
N HIS A 253 1.61 3.67 -5.50
CA HIS A 253 2.09 2.44 -4.85
C HIS A 253 3.50 2.58 -4.27
N LEU A 254 4.39 3.31 -4.94
CA LEU A 254 5.72 3.66 -4.41
C LEU A 254 5.59 4.45 -3.09
N ALA A 255 4.67 5.41 -3.00
CA ALA A 255 4.36 6.10 -1.75
C ALA A 255 3.77 5.14 -0.70
N PHE A 256 2.91 4.21 -1.12
CA PHE A 256 2.27 3.24 -0.23
C PHE A 256 3.26 2.31 0.48
N VAL A 257 4.37 1.93 -0.17
CA VAL A 257 5.46 1.17 0.46
C VAL A 257 5.96 1.83 1.77
N TYR A 258 5.87 3.16 1.86
CA TYR A 258 6.30 3.94 3.02
C TYR A 258 5.15 4.38 3.94
N LYS A 259 3.96 3.78 3.82
CA LYS A 259 2.79 4.14 4.65
C LYS A 259 3.06 4.14 6.15
N HIS A 260 3.89 3.22 6.63
CA HIS A 260 4.21 3.04 8.04
C HIS A 260 5.63 3.46 8.43
N ILE A 261 6.30 4.31 7.65
CA ILE A 261 7.67 4.76 7.97
C ILE A 261 7.70 5.65 9.23
N GLU A 262 8.68 5.40 10.10
CA GLU A 262 8.95 6.25 11.27
C GLU A 262 10.06 7.26 10.99
N GLU A 263 10.12 8.32 11.80
CA GLU A 263 11.00 9.47 11.57
C GLU A 263 12.49 9.09 11.54
N ASP A 264 12.89 8.14 12.39
CA ASP A 264 14.24 7.56 12.45
C ASP A 264 14.55 6.60 11.28
N GLU A 265 13.53 6.16 10.54
CA GLU A 265 13.65 5.27 9.38
C GLU A 265 13.76 6.03 8.05
N ILE A 266 13.59 7.36 8.04
CA ILE A 266 13.58 8.16 6.80
C ILE A 266 15.00 8.27 6.23
N ASP A 267 15.25 7.51 5.18
CA ASP A 267 16.42 7.64 4.32
C ASP A 267 16.11 8.46 3.06
N TYR A 268 17.13 8.70 2.23
CA TYR A 268 16.97 9.41 0.96
C TYR A 268 15.96 8.73 0.02
N GLN A 269 15.89 7.39 0.02
CA GLN A 269 14.98 6.66 -0.85
C GLN A 269 13.52 6.94 -0.47
N ALA A 270 13.19 6.86 0.81
CA ALA A 270 11.86 7.19 1.32
C ALA A 270 11.52 8.67 1.11
N LEU A 271 12.46 9.57 1.45
CA LEU A 271 12.31 11.01 1.31
C LEU A 271 11.99 11.41 -0.13
N SER A 272 12.85 11.03 -1.08
CA SER A 272 12.67 11.36 -2.49
C SER A 272 11.45 10.68 -3.10
N THR A 273 11.14 9.43 -2.72
CA THR A 273 9.95 8.72 -3.22
C THR A 273 8.67 9.44 -2.80
N LEU A 274 8.53 9.78 -1.51
CA LEU A 274 7.33 10.44 -0.99
C LEU A 274 7.14 11.83 -1.58
N LEU A 275 8.22 12.61 -1.72
CA LEU A 275 8.15 13.95 -2.33
C LEU A 275 7.80 13.87 -3.82
N CYS A 276 8.46 13.00 -4.59
CA CYS A 276 8.15 12.80 -6.01
C CYS A 276 6.70 12.35 -6.19
N ALA A 277 6.25 11.35 -5.42
CA ALA A 277 4.87 10.88 -5.52
C ALA A 277 3.85 11.99 -5.19
N GLN A 278 4.08 12.76 -4.11
CA GLN A 278 3.17 13.82 -3.71
C GLN A 278 3.04 14.91 -4.78
N VAL A 279 4.16 15.39 -5.33
CA VAL A 279 4.14 16.47 -6.34
C VAL A 279 3.66 15.95 -7.69
N PHE A 280 4.11 14.77 -8.11
CA PHE A 280 3.72 14.18 -9.38
C PHE A 280 2.22 13.89 -9.44
N LEU A 281 1.66 13.29 -8.38
CA LEU A 281 0.23 13.03 -8.30
C LEU A 281 -0.57 14.32 -8.20
N GLY A 282 -0.10 15.30 -7.41
CA GLY A 282 -0.75 16.61 -7.32
C GLY A 282 -0.82 17.36 -8.65
N ASN A 283 0.12 17.13 -9.55
CA ASN A 283 0.16 17.78 -10.88
C ASN A 283 -0.56 16.99 -11.97
N ASN A 284 -0.57 15.65 -11.89
CA ASN A 284 -0.97 14.78 -13.00
C ASN A 284 -2.20 13.90 -12.71
N HIS A 285 -2.73 13.89 -11.48
CA HIS A 285 -3.90 13.12 -11.10
C HIS A 285 -5.02 14.04 -10.60
N THR A 286 -6.25 13.82 -11.07
CA THR A 286 -7.43 14.54 -10.57
C THR A 286 -8.00 13.80 -9.37
N PHE A 287 -8.01 14.43 -8.20
CA PHE A 287 -8.56 13.84 -6.99
C PHE A 287 -10.05 14.14 -6.87
N ASP A 288 -10.85 13.11 -6.61
CA ASP A 288 -12.32 13.22 -6.51
C ASP A 288 -12.79 13.75 -5.15
N ALA A 289 -11.84 14.05 -4.25
CA ALA A 289 -12.08 14.63 -2.93
C ALA A 289 -12.55 16.09 -2.98
N GLU A 290 -12.61 16.73 -4.15
CA GLU A 290 -13.31 18.00 -4.29
C GLU A 290 -14.83 17.74 -4.31
N PRO A 291 -15.58 18.22 -3.30
CA PRO A 291 -17.03 18.22 -3.40
C PRO A 291 -17.40 19.18 -4.53
N ASP A 292 -18.16 18.72 -5.51
CA ASP A 292 -18.78 19.58 -6.52
C ASP A 292 -19.64 20.63 -5.82
N LEU A 293 -19.06 21.80 -5.55
CA LEU A 293 -19.75 22.95 -4.93
C LEU A 293 -20.91 23.46 -5.80
N ALA A 294 -20.94 23.07 -7.08
CA ALA A 294 -22.03 23.36 -8.01
C ALA A 294 -23.19 22.36 -7.95
N SER A 295 -22.97 21.15 -7.41
CA SER A 295 -24.01 20.13 -7.30
C SER A 295 -24.68 20.24 -5.93
N LYS A 296 -25.99 20.50 -5.91
CA LYS A 296 -26.78 20.56 -4.68
C LYS A 296 -26.74 19.20 -3.96
N GLY A 297 -25.81 19.01 -3.04
CA GLY A 297 -25.93 18.12 -1.88
C GLY A 297 -26.37 16.67 -2.14
N THR A 298 -26.05 16.08 -3.29
CA THR A 298 -26.28 14.65 -3.50
C THR A 298 -25.13 13.90 -2.86
N LYS A 299 -25.39 13.24 -1.72
CA LYS A 299 -24.45 12.25 -1.17
C LYS A 299 -24.14 11.24 -2.28
N ARG A 300 -22.88 11.19 -2.73
CA ARG A 300 -22.43 10.22 -3.73
C ARG A 300 -22.70 8.80 -3.23
N SER A 301 -23.10 7.93 -4.13
CA SER A 301 -23.34 6.53 -3.77
C SER A 301 -22.01 5.80 -3.60
N PHE A 302 -21.97 4.76 -2.75
CA PHE A 302 -20.79 3.89 -2.57
C PHE A 302 -20.24 3.32 -3.90
N LYS A 303 -21.09 3.22 -4.92
CA LYS A 303 -20.73 2.75 -6.27
C LYS A 303 -19.92 3.79 -7.06
N GLU A 304 -20.13 5.09 -6.80
CA GLU A 304 -19.38 6.18 -7.45
C GLU A 304 -18.00 6.37 -6.79
N GLU A 305 -17.89 6.23 -5.47
CA GLU A 305 -16.60 6.23 -4.76
C GLU A 305 -15.69 5.07 -5.23
N ALA A 306 -16.26 3.87 -5.43
CA ALA A 306 -15.55 2.72 -5.96
C ALA A 306 -15.03 2.91 -7.41
N VAL A 307 -15.67 3.78 -8.20
CA VAL A 307 -15.23 4.10 -9.58
C VAL A 307 -14.07 5.11 -9.56
N SER A 308 -14.08 6.06 -8.61
CA SER A 308 -12.99 7.02 -8.36
C SER A 308 -11.72 6.36 -7.82
N ASP A 309 -11.87 5.40 -6.89
CA ASP A 309 -10.75 4.63 -6.33
C ASP A 309 -10.15 3.61 -7.31
N ALA A 310 -10.86 3.29 -8.40
CA ALA A 310 -10.39 2.37 -9.42
C ALA A 310 -9.20 2.91 -10.23
N ALA A 311 -9.05 4.24 -10.35
CA ALA A 311 -8.01 4.85 -11.19
C ALA A 311 -6.59 4.53 -10.70
N LEU A 312 -6.36 4.66 -9.39
CA LEU A 312 -5.06 4.34 -8.77
C LEU A 312 -5.01 2.91 -8.21
N GLY A 313 -6.11 2.16 -8.25
CA GLY A 313 -6.20 0.82 -7.67
C GLY A 313 -6.14 0.80 -6.14
N MET A 314 -6.41 1.93 -5.48
CA MET A 314 -6.42 2.06 -4.02
C MET A 314 -7.24 3.27 -3.56
N PRO A 315 -7.73 3.28 -2.30
CA PRO A 315 -8.53 4.40 -1.81
C PRO A 315 -7.74 5.70 -1.76
N GLN A 316 -8.28 6.78 -2.34
CA GLN A 316 -7.63 8.10 -2.34
C GLN A 316 -7.39 8.62 -0.90
N THR A 317 -8.27 8.27 0.05
CA THR A 317 -8.13 8.61 1.48
C THR A 317 -6.88 8.02 2.10
N GLU A 318 -6.47 6.81 1.72
CA GLU A 318 -5.24 6.20 2.23
C GLU A 318 -4.00 6.92 1.71
N LEU A 319 -4.05 7.45 0.49
CA LEU A 319 -2.95 8.24 -0.07
C LEU A 319 -2.83 9.61 0.63
N PHE A 320 -3.95 10.28 0.89
CA PHE A 320 -3.97 11.51 1.68
C PHE A 320 -3.47 11.27 3.11
N GLU A 321 -3.83 10.15 3.73
CA GLU A 321 -3.31 9.74 5.04
C GLU A 321 -1.78 9.66 5.03
N ILE A 322 -1.17 9.08 3.99
CA ILE A 322 0.30 8.98 3.85
C ILE A 322 0.93 10.36 3.83
N PHE A 323 0.45 11.24 2.93
CA PHE A 323 1.03 12.58 2.79
C PHE A 323 0.82 13.44 4.04
N ALA A 324 -0.35 13.36 4.66
CA ALA A 324 -0.66 14.09 5.89
C ALA A 324 0.18 13.59 7.08
N ARG A 325 0.28 12.26 7.27
CA ARG A 325 1.03 11.63 8.37
C ARG A 325 2.52 11.97 8.31
N HIS A 326 3.10 11.98 7.11
CA HIS A 326 4.55 12.11 6.96
C HIS A 326 5.02 13.54 6.74
N ARG A 327 4.12 14.50 6.48
CA ARG A 327 4.46 15.90 6.19
C ARG A 327 5.50 16.49 7.14
N CYS A 328 5.26 16.44 8.45
CA CYS A 328 6.17 17.03 9.44
C CYS A 328 7.51 16.28 9.51
N LYS A 329 7.49 14.96 9.36
CA LYS A 329 8.70 14.13 9.36
C LYS A 329 9.59 14.49 8.16
N LEU A 330 8.99 14.63 6.98
CA LEU A 330 9.70 15.02 5.75
C LEU A 330 10.31 16.43 5.85
N LEU A 331 9.58 17.40 6.42
CA LEU A 331 10.11 18.76 6.60
C LEU A 331 11.36 18.78 7.49
N ARG A 332 11.31 18.08 8.63
CA ARG A 332 12.47 17.97 9.52
C ARG A 332 13.62 17.22 8.86
N ALA A 333 13.34 16.17 8.08
CA ALA A 333 14.37 15.43 7.34
C ALA A 333 15.07 16.32 6.29
N LEU A 334 14.32 17.19 5.60
CA LEU A 334 14.87 18.16 4.64
C LEU A 334 15.71 19.26 5.31
N GLU A 335 15.29 19.73 6.48
CA GLU A 335 16.04 20.72 7.27
C GLU A 335 17.34 20.12 7.82
N ALA A 336 17.29 18.88 8.31
CA ALA A 336 18.46 18.18 8.85
C ALA A 336 19.49 17.80 7.78
N ASN A 337 19.08 17.60 6.51
CA ASN A 337 19.95 17.09 5.44
C ASN A 337 19.90 17.96 4.17
N PRO A 338 20.60 19.12 4.13
CA PRO A 338 20.57 20.04 2.99
C PRO A 338 21.01 19.43 1.64
N LYS A 339 21.98 18.50 1.65
CA LYS A 339 22.44 17.80 0.43
C LYS A 339 21.34 16.92 -0.17
N GLN A 340 20.77 16.04 0.64
CA GLN A 340 19.68 15.15 0.24
C GLN A 340 18.43 15.94 -0.16
N ARG A 341 18.16 17.08 0.51
CA ARG A 341 17.11 18.02 0.11
C ARG A 341 17.31 18.50 -1.32
N ASN A 342 18.49 19.01 -1.67
CA ASN A 342 18.77 19.51 -3.01
C ASN A 342 18.60 18.40 -4.07
N GLU A 343 19.14 17.21 -3.80
CA GLU A 343 19.00 16.04 -4.68
C GLU A 343 17.54 15.62 -4.88
N ALA A 344 16.75 15.58 -3.80
CA ALA A 344 15.35 15.22 -3.84
C ALA A 344 14.50 16.25 -4.59
N MET A 345 14.77 17.55 -4.43
CA MET A 345 14.06 18.60 -5.16
C MET A 345 14.36 18.55 -6.66
N GLU A 346 15.61 18.28 -7.05
CA GLU A 346 15.92 18.05 -8.47
C GLU A 346 15.25 16.77 -9.00
N ALA A 347 15.14 15.71 -8.18
CA ALA A 347 14.39 14.51 -8.56
C ALA A 347 12.89 14.79 -8.78
N VAL A 348 12.29 15.64 -7.95
CA VAL A 348 10.91 16.12 -8.14
C VAL A 348 10.78 16.86 -9.46
N VAL A 349 11.67 17.80 -9.76
CA VAL A 349 11.65 18.53 -11.04
C VAL A 349 11.74 17.53 -12.21
N ARG A 350 12.75 16.63 -12.20
CA ARG A 350 12.96 15.65 -13.29
C ARG A 350 11.74 14.78 -13.56
N THR A 351 11.15 14.23 -12.49
CA THR A 351 10.02 13.31 -12.59
C THR A 351 8.76 14.04 -13.05
N VAL A 352 8.46 15.21 -12.50
CA VAL A 352 7.28 16.01 -12.88
C VAL A 352 7.38 16.52 -14.32
N THR A 353 8.56 16.98 -14.75
CA THR A 353 8.78 17.43 -16.13
C THR A 353 9.02 16.29 -17.13
N CYS A 354 9.04 15.04 -16.66
CA CYS A 354 9.36 13.84 -17.46
C CYS A 354 10.69 13.96 -18.22
N THR A 355 11.69 14.64 -17.64
CA THR A 355 13.03 14.81 -18.25
C THR A 355 14.01 13.72 -17.83
N GLY A 356 13.66 12.93 -16.81
CA GLY A 356 14.46 11.79 -16.37
C GLY A 356 13.86 11.03 -15.19
N PRO A 357 14.49 9.92 -14.79
CA PRO A 357 14.09 9.14 -13.62
C PRO A 357 14.36 9.90 -12.32
N ARG A 358 13.73 9.44 -11.23
CA ARG A 358 13.96 9.96 -9.87
C ARG A 358 15.42 9.77 -9.47
N VAL A 359 15.92 8.55 -9.61
CA VAL A 359 17.33 8.18 -9.35
C VAL A 359 18.10 8.22 -10.66
N LEU A 360 19.14 9.04 -10.73
CA LEU A 360 20.06 9.04 -11.85
C LEU A 360 21.01 7.86 -11.72
N SER A 361 21.14 7.06 -12.79
CA SER A 361 22.23 6.10 -12.89
C SER A 361 23.55 6.88 -12.89
N SER A 362 24.58 6.33 -12.23
CA SER A 362 25.96 6.85 -12.20
C SER A 362 26.66 6.72 -13.57
N SER A 363 26.02 7.22 -14.61
CA SER A 363 26.63 7.51 -15.91
C SER A 363 27.41 8.83 -15.80
N ARG A 364 28.40 9.05 -16.67
CA ARG A 364 29.23 10.27 -16.67
C ARG A 364 28.41 11.57 -16.70
N ALA A 365 27.22 11.56 -17.31
CA ALA A 365 26.31 12.71 -17.34
C ALA A 365 25.70 13.07 -15.97
N ALA A 366 25.60 12.12 -15.03
CA ALA A 366 25.10 12.39 -13.68
C ALA A 366 26.14 13.11 -12.81
N ASN A 367 27.44 13.00 -13.14
CA ASN A 367 28.51 13.71 -12.45
C ASN A 367 28.69 15.17 -12.93
N GLU A 368 28.05 15.56 -14.04
CA GLU A 368 28.19 16.91 -14.62
C GLU A 368 27.11 17.89 -14.12
N LEU A 369 26.07 17.41 -13.43
CA LEU A 369 24.98 18.23 -12.93
C LEU A 369 24.97 18.22 -11.40
N GLU A 370 25.77 19.12 -10.79
CA GLU A 370 25.60 19.40 -9.36
C GLU A 370 24.16 19.89 -9.10
N PRO A 371 23.42 19.29 -8.15
CA PRO A 371 22.09 19.75 -7.81
C PRO A 371 22.12 21.22 -7.38
N ARG A 372 21.20 22.04 -7.91
CA ARG A 372 21.09 23.44 -7.46
C ARG A 372 20.86 23.48 -5.96
N SER A 373 21.28 24.57 -5.31
CA SER A 373 20.92 24.80 -3.91
C SER A 373 19.44 25.11 -3.81
N TRP A 374 18.69 24.37 -3.00
CA TRP A 374 17.27 24.63 -2.76
C TRP A 374 17.07 25.23 -1.39
N GLN A 375 16.55 26.45 -1.30
CA GLN A 375 16.36 27.13 -0.03
C GLN A 375 14.88 27.23 0.32
N GLN A 376 14.59 27.12 1.62
CA GLN A 376 13.25 27.32 2.12
C GLN A 376 12.92 28.80 2.12
N HIS A 377 11.75 29.17 1.61
CA HIS A 377 11.33 30.57 1.57
C HIS A 377 11.28 31.13 3.00
N ALA A 378 11.86 32.32 3.20
CA ALA A 378 11.88 32.94 4.52
C ALA A 378 10.47 33.35 5.01
N GLY A 379 10.26 33.35 6.33
CA GLY A 379 9.03 33.82 6.97
C GLY A 379 7.98 32.73 7.25
N PHE A 380 6.98 33.07 8.07
CA PHE A 380 5.97 32.15 8.60
C PHE A 380 5.18 31.38 7.52
N ARG A 381 4.95 32.01 6.36
CA ARG A 381 4.25 31.39 5.21
C ARG A 381 5.18 30.58 4.28
N GLY A 382 6.48 30.61 4.54
CA GLY A 382 7.48 29.91 3.76
C GLY A 382 7.77 28.49 4.25
N LEU A 383 7.20 28.07 5.39
CA LEU A 383 7.43 26.72 5.93
C LEU A 383 7.02 25.64 4.92
N GLY A 384 7.98 24.81 4.50
CA GLY A 384 7.78 23.77 3.50
C GLY A 384 7.67 24.24 2.05
N ARG A 385 7.99 25.50 1.75
CA ARG A 385 8.11 26.02 0.37
C ARG A 385 9.57 26.16 0.02
N TYR A 386 10.03 25.40 -0.96
CA TYR A 386 11.42 25.42 -1.41
C TYR A 386 11.53 26.05 -2.80
N LEU A 387 12.57 26.87 -2.98
CA LEU A 387 12.89 27.54 -4.23
C LEU A 387 14.34 27.24 -4.59
N PRO A 388 14.65 27.04 -5.89
CA PRO A 388 16.02 26.90 -6.33
C PRO A 388 16.72 28.26 -6.20
N ASP A 389 17.96 28.24 -5.74
CA ASP A 389 18.83 29.41 -5.69
C ASP A 389 19.28 29.74 -7.12
N THR A 390 18.71 30.80 -7.69
CA THR A 390 19.02 31.25 -9.06
C THR A 390 20.18 32.25 -9.11
N THR A 391 20.73 32.66 -7.97
CA THR A 391 21.77 33.70 -7.90
C THR A 391 23.05 33.31 -8.63
N ALA A 392 23.42 32.03 -8.61
CA ALA A 392 24.55 31.50 -9.38
C ALA A 392 24.30 31.50 -10.91
N LEU A 393 23.05 31.36 -11.33
CA LEU A 393 22.67 31.40 -12.75
C LEU A 393 22.73 32.84 -13.29
N GLU A 394 22.26 33.80 -12.49
CA GLU A 394 22.28 35.23 -12.80
C GLU A 394 23.72 35.75 -12.95
N ALA A 395 24.65 35.31 -12.09
CA ALA A 395 26.07 35.64 -12.18
C ALA A 395 26.73 35.11 -13.47
N ALA A 396 26.45 33.85 -13.85
CA ALA A 396 26.99 33.25 -15.08
C ALA A 396 26.45 33.93 -16.37
N THR A 397 25.18 34.34 -16.38
CA THR A 397 24.63 35.14 -17.49
C THR A 397 25.20 36.57 -17.53
N SER A 398 25.57 37.14 -16.38
CA SER A 398 26.20 38.47 -16.32
C SER A 398 27.65 38.45 -16.82
N GLU A 399 28.41 37.38 -16.58
CA GLU A 399 29.77 37.20 -17.12
C GLU A 399 29.78 36.91 -18.63
N ALA A 400 28.74 36.26 -19.16
CA ALA A 400 28.60 36.04 -20.61
C ALA A 400 28.22 37.31 -21.40
N LEU A 401 27.82 38.39 -20.72
CA LEU A 401 27.38 39.66 -21.31
C LEU A 401 28.39 40.81 -21.13
N THR A 402 29.59 40.56 -20.61
CA THR A 402 30.67 41.56 -20.69
C THR A 402 31.10 41.71 -22.16
N PRO A 403 30.96 42.89 -22.78
CA PRO A 403 31.46 43.10 -24.13
C PRO A 403 32.99 43.01 -24.09
N LEU A 404 33.56 42.24 -25.02
CA LEU A 404 34.97 42.30 -25.38
C LEU A 404 35.31 43.78 -25.60
N ALA A 405 36.08 44.37 -24.67
CA ALA A 405 36.62 45.70 -24.87
C ALA A 405 37.60 45.63 -26.04
N ASP A 406 37.23 46.28 -27.14
CA ASP A 406 38.09 46.59 -28.29
C ASP A 406 39.25 47.48 -27.81
N ASP A 407 40.37 46.86 -27.41
CA ASP A 407 41.68 47.52 -27.44
C ASP A 407 42.26 47.39 -28.86
N ALA A 408 41.67 48.14 -29.79
CA ALA A 408 42.30 48.45 -31.07
C ALA A 408 43.28 49.62 -30.86
N HIS A 409 44.54 49.29 -30.60
CA HIS A 409 45.65 50.17 -30.90
C HIS A 409 45.72 50.38 -32.43
N PHE A 410 45.53 51.61 -32.87
CA PHE A 410 46.07 52.10 -34.14
C PHE A 410 46.66 53.49 -33.93
N GLU A 411 47.81 53.68 -34.57
CA GLU A 411 48.76 54.81 -34.52
C GLU A 411 48.18 56.19 -34.83
#